data_AF-A0A7Y4ZX69-F1
#
_entry.id   AF-A0A7Y4ZX69-F1
#
_cell.length_a   1.000
_cell.length_b   1.000
_cell.length_c   1.000
_cell.angle_alpha   90.00
_cell.angle_beta   90.00
_cell.angle_gamma   90.00
#
_symmetry.space_group_name_H-M   'P 1'
#
loop_
_entity.id
_entity.type
_entity.pdbx_description
1 polymer ?
#
loop_
_entity_poly.entity_id
_entity_poly.type
_entity_poly.pdbx_seq_one_letter_code
_entity_poly.pdbx_strand_id
1 'polypeptide(L)'
;MRSLTPSRRSGGASLLPTLLAATLVAGTFACTADTTPASSEPEQVRSSLTRNRNPVVSEPDQKTFVNDNTAFTFDLYRQIAKDNVGQNIVFSPHSISTALAMTYAGAGGKTESEMKAALHFS
;
A
#
# COMPACT_ATOMS: atom_id res chain seq x y z
N MET A 1 -59.28 -39.69 27.08
CA MET A 1 -59.38 -39.42 25.63
C MET A 1 -58.02 -39.68 25.00
N ARG A 2 -58.05 -40.24 23.79
CA ARG A 2 -57.01 -41.07 23.15
C ARG A 2 -55.70 -40.33 22.86
N SER A 3 -54.61 -40.83 23.43
CA SER A 3 -53.24 -40.55 23.04
C SER A 3 -52.82 -41.39 21.83
N LEU A 4 -52.21 -40.73 20.85
CA LEU A 4 -51.16 -41.17 19.92
C LEU A 4 -51.35 -42.47 19.13
N THR A 5 -51.54 -42.31 17.82
CA THR A 5 -50.77 -42.97 16.74
C THR A 5 -50.98 -42.13 15.46
N PRO A 6 -50.20 -42.26 14.37
CA PRO A 6 -49.00 -43.07 14.14
C PRO A 6 -47.89 -42.28 13.39
N SER A 7 -46.89 -43.04 12.95
CA SER A 7 -46.36 -42.97 11.58
C SER A 7 -44.95 -42.39 11.43
N ARG A 8 -44.00 -43.28 11.77
CA ARG A 8 -42.69 -43.39 11.13
C ARG A 8 -42.86 -43.53 9.61
N ARG A 9 -42.44 -42.51 8.85
CA ARG A 9 -42.19 -42.58 7.40
C ARG A 9 -40.83 -41.92 7.15
N SER A 10 -39.81 -42.72 6.87
CA SER A 10 -39.33 -42.99 5.50
C SER A 10 -38.31 -41.94 5.09
N GLY A 11 -37.03 -42.32 5.20
CA GLY A 11 -35.90 -41.51 4.77
C GLY A 11 -35.97 -41.21 3.28
N GLY A 12 -36.09 -39.93 2.95
CA GLY A 12 -35.76 -39.39 1.64
C GLY A 12 -34.31 -38.92 1.70
N ALA A 13 -33.43 -39.60 0.96
CA ALA A 13 -32.04 -39.20 0.78
C ALA A 13 -32.00 -37.83 0.08
N SER A 14 -31.50 -36.81 0.79
CA SER A 14 -31.31 -35.45 0.23
C SER A 14 -30.00 -35.41 -0.54
N LEU A 15 -30.08 -35.54 -1.87
CA LEU A 15 -28.96 -35.54 -2.83
C LEU A 15 -28.52 -34.12 -3.26
N LEU A 16 -29.04 -33.07 -2.61
CA LEU A 16 -28.73 -31.67 -2.93
C LEU A 16 -27.36 -31.15 -2.42
N PRO A 17 -26.78 -31.58 -1.29
CA PRO A 17 -25.52 -31.00 -0.81
C PRO A 17 -24.28 -31.58 -1.52
N THR A 18 -24.38 -32.74 -2.17
CA THR A 18 -23.24 -33.37 -2.87
C THR A 18 -22.94 -32.74 -4.22
N LEU A 19 -23.91 -32.10 -4.87
CA LEU A 19 -23.72 -31.46 -6.18
C LEU A 19 -22.99 -30.11 -6.09
N LEU A 20 -23.09 -29.42 -4.94
CA LEU A 20 -22.43 -28.12 -4.71
C LEU A 20 -20.94 -28.27 -4.34
N ALA A 21 -20.54 -29.42 -3.79
CA ALA A 21 -19.14 -29.67 -3.42
C ALA A 21 -18.26 -30.06 -4.62
N ALA A 22 -18.85 -30.61 -5.70
CA ALA A 22 -18.10 -31.08 -6.86
C ALA A 22 -17.60 -29.95 -7.78
N THR A 23 -18.23 -28.77 -7.76
CA THR A 23 -17.83 -27.63 -8.62
C THR A 23 -16.69 -26.81 -8.04
N LEU A 24 -16.41 -26.89 -6.74
CA LEU A 24 -15.32 -26.12 -6.10
C LEU A 24 -13.94 -26.77 -6.26
N VAL A 25 -13.87 -28.05 -6.64
CA VAL A 25 -12.59 -28.81 -6.72
C VAL A 25 -11.92 -28.73 -8.10
N ALA A 26 -12.62 -28.26 -9.14
CA ALA A 26 -12.07 -28.21 -10.51
C ALA A 26 -11.22 -26.96 -10.82
N GLY A 27 -11.05 -26.03 -9.88
CA GLY A 27 -10.44 -24.72 -10.13
C GLY A 27 -8.92 -24.61 -9.94
N THR A 28 -8.22 -25.64 -9.46
CA THR A 28 -6.83 -25.51 -8.96
C THR A 28 -5.74 -26.20 -9.78
N PHE A 29 -6.05 -26.79 -10.94
CA PHE A 29 -5.04 -27.51 -11.75
C PHE A 29 -4.41 -26.69 -12.88
N ALA A 30 -4.17 -25.38 -12.69
CA ALA A 30 -3.57 -24.53 -13.72
C ALA A 30 -2.07 -24.20 -13.50
N CYS A 31 -1.41 -24.75 -12.48
CA CYS A 31 0.00 -24.45 -12.19
C CYS A 31 0.84 -25.71 -11.99
N THR A 32 0.83 -26.61 -12.96
CA THR A 32 1.90 -27.60 -13.15
C THR A 32 2.31 -27.62 -14.62
N ALA A 33 2.75 -26.47 -15.13
CA ALA A 33 3.55 -26.43 -16.33
C ALA A 33 5.02 -26.39 -15.90
N ASP A 34 5.79 -27.38 -16.35
CA ASP A 34 7.25 -27.42 -16.26
C ASP A 34 7.84 -26.09 -16.70
N THR A 35 8.17 -25.23 -15.73
CA THR A 35 8.93 -24.02 -15.99
C THR A 35 10.35 -24.31 -15.55
N THR A 36 11.14 -24.78 -16.50
CA THR A 36 12.59 -24.62 -16.45
C THR A 36 12.86 -23.16 -16.07
N PRO A 37 13.65 -22.84 -15.04
CA PRO A 37 14.01 -21.46 -14.76
C PRO A 37 14.95 -21.01 -15.88
N ALA A 38 14.38 -20.65 -17.02
CA ALA A 38 15.04 -19.82 -17.98
C ALA A 38 15.34 -18.52 -17.23
N SER A 39 16.62 -18.19 -17.12
CA SER A 39 17.09 -16.88 -16.69
C SER A 39 16.67 -15.84 -17.74
N SER A 40 15.37 -15.61 -17.91
CA SER A 40 14.84 -14.46 -18.61
C SER A 40 14.87 -13.32 -17.60
N GLU A 41 16.04 -12.69 -17.46
CA GLU A 41 16.11 -11.33 -16.93
C GLU A 41 15.04 -10.53 -17.69
N PRO A 42 14.03 -9.96 -17.00
CA PRO A 42 13.00 -9.20 -17.67
C PRO A 42 13.67 -8.10 -18.51
N GLU A 43 13.18 -7.87 -19.73
CA GLU A 43 13.69 -6.79 -20.59
C GLU A 43 13.53 -5.45 -19.83
N GLN A 44 14.63 -4.94 -19.33
CA GLN A 44 14.64 -3.76 -18.47
C GLN A 44 14.46 -2.52 -19.32
N VAL A 45 13.24 -1.99 -19.37
CA VAL A 45 12.98 -0.66 -19.91
C VAL A 45 13.67 0.36 -19.00
N ARG A 46 14.78 0.93 -19.47
CA ARG A 46 15.59 1.91 -18.73
C ARG A 46 15.79 3.17 -19.57
N SER A 47 15.94 4.30 -18.89
CA SER A 47 16.42 5.52 -19.54
C SER A 47 17.77 5.25 -20.22
N SER A 48 17.96 5.78 -21.43
CA SER A 48 19.25 5.75 -22.13
C SER A 48 20.28 6.73 -21.53
N LEU A 49 19.88 7.55 -20.56
CA LEU A 49 20.76 8.53 -19.91
C LEU A 49 21.57 7.91 -18.76
N THR A 50 22.79 8.42 -18.56
CA THR A 50 23.60 8.08 -17.40
C THR A 50 23.03 8.76 -16.15
N ARG A 51 22.89 8.02 -15.04
CA ARG A 51 22.44 8.58 -13.76
C ARG A 51 23.41 9.66 -13.28
N ASN A 52 22.92 10.89 -13.15
CA ASN A 52 23.66 11.95 -12.48
C ASN A 52 23.68 11.67 -10.96
N ARG A 53 24.88 11.47 -10.38
CA ARG A 53 25.06 11.27 -8.93
C ARG A 53 25.40 12.55 -8.17
N ASN A 54 25.68 13.64 -8.87
CA ASN A 54 26.04 14.92 -8.30
C ASN A 54 25.28 16.05 -9.01
N PRO A 55 23.95 16.16 -8.78
CA PRO A 55 23.18 17.24 -9.36
C PRO A 55 23.66 18.59 -8.79
N VAL A 56 23.85 19.58 -9.65
CA VAL A 56 24.11 20.96 -9.23
C VAL A 56 22.78 21.57 -8.83
N VAL A 57 22.66 21.96 -7.56
CA VAL A 57 21.49 22.66 -7.01
C VAL A 57 21.92 24.09 -6.70
N SER A 58 21.05 25.06 -6.99
CA SER A 58 21.35 26.45 -6.65
C SER A 58 21.36 26.65 -5.14
N GLU A 59 22.20 27.56 -4.63
CA GLU A 59 22.21 27.89 -3.20
C GLU A 59 20.83 28.36 -2.68
N PRO A 60 20.07 29.19 -3.43
CA PRO A 60 18.71 29.56 -3.03
C PRO A 60 17.78 28.36 -2.86
N ASP A 61 17.74 27.44 -3.83
CA ASP A 61 16.83 26.28 -3.78
C ASP A 61 17.21 25.34 -2.63
N GLN A 62 18.50 25.14 -2.40
CA GLN A 62 18.96 24.34 -1.27
C GLN A 62 18.54 24.97 0.07
N LYS A 63 18.66 26.29 0.19
CA LYS A 63 18.26 27.02 1.39
C LYS A 63 16.75 26.95 1.61
N THR A 64 15.95 27.13 0.56
CA THR A 64 14.50 26.97 0.60
C THR A 64 14.13 25.57 1.07
N PHE A 65 14.71 24.53 0.46
CA PHE A 65 14.46 23.15 0.87
C PHE A 65 14.75 22.88 2.34
N VAL A 66 15.88 23.39 2.86
CA VAL A 66 16.25 23.26 4.27
C VAL A 66 15.23 23.95 5.18
N ASN A 67 14.79 25.15 4.83
CA ASN A 67 13.81 25.90 5.61
C ASN A 67 12.45 25.20 5.62
N ASP A 68 11.96 24.80 4.45
CA ASP A 68 10.66 24.14 4.27
C ASP A 68 10.63 22.80 5.02
N ASN A 69 11.67 21.98 4.85
CA ASN A 69 11.79 20.71 5.57
C ASN A 69 11.91 20.91 7.10
N THR A 70 12.55 21.99 7.55
CA THR A 70 12.64 22.33 8.98
C THR A 70 11.27 22.71 9.54
N ALA A 71 10.50 23.54 8.82
CA ALA A 71 9.14 23.92 9.22
C ALA A 71 8.22 22.69 9.30
N PHE A 72 8.22 21.85 8.26
CA PHE A 72 7.52 20.57 8.25
C PHE A 72 7.93 19.67 9.43
N THR A 73 9.22 19.58 9.74
CA THR A 73 9.73 18.77 10.86
C THR A 73 9.13 19.20 12.18
N PHE A 74 9.11 20.51 12.46
CA PHE A 74 8.55 21.02 13.71
C PHE A 74 7.05 20.78 13.80
N ASP A 75 6.32 20.95 12.71
CA ASP A 75 4.88 20.70 12.64
C ASP A 75 4.57 19.22 12.89
N LEU A 76 5.29 18.33 12.21
CA LEU A 76 5.16 16.89 12.37
C LEU A 76 5.53 16.44 13.79
N TYR A 77 6.63 16.95 14.34
CA TYR A 77 7.04 16.65 15.71
C TYR A 77 5.94 17.04 16.71
N ARG A 78 5.37 18.25 16.58
CA ARG A 78 4.30 18.71 17.47
C ARG A 78 3.05 17.83 17.37
N GLN A 79 2.76 17.24 16.21
CA GLN A 79 1.63 16.30 16.09
C GLN A 79 1.95 14.97 16.76
N ILE A 80 3.11 14.38 16.49
CA ILE A 80 3.50 13.08 17.06
C ILE A 80 3.66 13.20 18.59
N ALA A 81 4.24 14.29 19.08
CA ALA A 81 4.51 14.48 20.50
C ALA A 81 3.26 14.57 21.37
N LYS A 82 2.12 15.03 20.81
CA LYS A 82 0.84 15.10 21.55
C LYS A 82 0.39 13.73 22.07
N ASP A 83 0.61 12.68 21.28
CA ASP A 83 0.17 11.33 21.61
C ASP A 83 1.26 10.50 22.30
N ASN A 84 2.48 11.03 22.41
CA ASN A 84 3.68 10.31 22.87
C ASN A 84 4.38 11.04 24.03
N VAL A 85 3.61 11.64 24.94
CA VAL A 85 4.15 12.37 26.09
C VAL A 85 5.02 11.45 26.96
N GLY A 86 6.24 11.89 27.27
CA GLY A 86 7.20 11.14 28.09
C GLY A 86 7.85 9.96 27.38
N GLN A 87 7.60 9.77 26.08
CA GLN A 87 8.20 8.70 25.28
C GLN A 87 9.30 9.25 24.36
N ASN A 88 10.21 8.36 23.96
CA ASN A 88 11.22 8.68 22.96
C ASN A 88 10.58 8.76 21.57
N ILE A 89 10.90 9.81 20.81
CA ILE A 89 10.39 10.02 19.45
C ILE A 89 11.60 10.10 18.51
N VAL A 90 11.65 9.21 17.52
CA VAL A 90 12.70 9.17 16.50
C VAL A 90 12.06 9.02 15.13
N PHE A 91 12.35 9.94 14.21
CA PHE A 91 11.94 9.84 12.81
C PHE A 91 12.90 10.64 11.92
N SER A 92 12.91 10.34 10.62
CA SER A 92 13.68 11.08 9.61
C SER A 92 12.76 12.00 8.81
N PRO A 93 12.71 13.31 9.11
CA PRO A 93 11.81 14.22 8.40
C PRO A 93 12.15 14.33 6.92
N HIS A 94 13.45 14.34 6.58
CA HIS A 94 13.92 14.40 5.20
C HIS A 94 13.44 13.20 4.37
N SER A 95 13.48 11.99 4.94
CA SER A 95 13.00 10.79 4.27
C SER A 95 11.49 10.83 4.02
N ILE A 96 10.72 11.29 5.02
CA ILE A 96 9.26 11.41 4.91
C ILE A 96 8.90 12.46 3.85
N SER A 97 9.54 13.63 3.91
CA SER A 97 9.35 14.71 2.94
C SER A 97 9.69 14.23 1.53
N THR A 98 10.80 13.51 1.32
CA THR A 98 11.18 12.96 0.01
C THR A 98 10.18 11.96 -0.53
N ALA A 99 9.68 11.05 0.32
CA ALA A 99 8.66 10.08 -0.08
C ALA A 99 7.38 10.78 -0.52
N LEU A 100 6.92 11.77 0.25
CA LEU A 100 5.72 12.55 -0.06
C LEU A 100 5.93 13.51 -1.24
N ALA A 101 7.15 13.97 -1.50
CA ALA A 101 7.47 14.80 -2.66
C ALA A 101 7.21 14.05 -3.98
N MET A 102 7.51 12.75 -4.04
CA MET A 102 7.19 11.93 -5.21
C MET A 102 5.68 11.82 -5.43
N THR A 103 4.91 11.71 -4.35
CA THR A 103 3.44 11.70 -4.42
C THR A 103 2.89 13.08 -4.78
N TYR A 104 3.47 14.16 -4.23
CA TYR A 104 3.14 15.54 -4.58
C TYR A 104 3.32 15.80 -6.08
N ALA A 105 4.42 15.31 -6.68
CA ALA A 105 4.67 15.44 -8.10
C ALA A 105 3.61 14.77 -9.01
N GLY A 106 2.86 13.80 -8.48
CA GLY A 106 1.72 13.17 -9.16
C GLY A 106 0.35 13.65 -8.69
N ALA A 107 0.28 14.53 -7.70
CA ALA A 107 -0.97 15.07 -7.18
C ALA A 107 -1.49 16.20 -8.08
N GLY A 108 -2.79 16.49 -8.01
CA GLY A 108 -3.39 17.61 -8.74
C GLY A 108 -4.49 18.30 -7.93
N GLY A 109 -4.75 19.57 -8.27
CA GLY A 109 -5.86 20.35 -7.74
C GLY A 109 -5.79 20.51 -6.22
N LYS A 110 -6.87 20.13 -5.51
CA LYS A 110 -6.97 20.27 -4.06
C LYS A 110 -5.92 19.44 -3.33
N THR A 111 -5.67 18.21 -3.77
CA THR A 111 -4.69 17.30 -3.14
C THR A 111 -3.29 17.89 -3.23
N GLU A 112 -2.89 18.38 -4.40
CA GLU A 112 -1.61 19.05 -4.60
C GLU A 112 -1.45 20.25 -3.67
N SER A 113 -2.48 21.09 -3.58
CA SER A 113 -2.46 22.30 -2.74
C SER A 113 -2.33 21.99 -1.25
N GLU A 114 -3.06 20.99 -0.76
CA GLU A 114 -2.97 20.55 0.64
C GLU A 114 -1.61 19.92 0.95
N MET A 115 -1.04 19.15 0.02
CA MET A 115 0.30 18.60 0.17
C MET A 115 1.38 19.68 0.17
N LYS A 116 1.30 20.66 -0.74
CA LYS A 116 2.21 21.81 -0.77
C LYS A 116 2.21 22.53 0.58
N ALA A 117 1.03 22.82 1.11
CA ALA A 117 0.88 23.50 2.40
C ALA A 117 1.42 22.67 3.57
N ALA A 118 1.09 21.37 3.63
CA ALA A 118 1.53 20.51 4.73
C ALA A 118 3.04 20.27 4.74
N LEU A 119 3.65 20.16 3.56
CA LEU A 119 5.11 19.97 3.40
C LEU A 119 5.90 21.28 3.44
N HIS A 120 5.21 22.41 3.58
CA HIS A 120 5.79 23.77 3.55
C HIS A 120 6.55 24.09 2.26
N PHE A 121 6.29 23.41 1.14
CA PHE A 121 6.97 23.72 -0.12
C PHE A 121 6.62 25.13 -0.59
N SER A 122 7.62 25.94 -0.90
CA SER A 122 7.44 27.31 -1.39
C SER A 122 7.80 27.47 -2.86
#